data_AF-A0A834EDA6-F1
#
_entry.id   AF-A0A834EDA6-F1
#
_cell.length_a   1.000
_cell.length_b   1.000
_cell.length_c   1.000
_cell.angle_alpha   90.00
_cell.angle_beta   90.00
_cell.angle_gamma   90.00
#
_symmetry.space_group_name_H-M   'P 1'
#
loop_
_entity.id
_entity.type
_entity.pdbx_description
1 polymer ?
#
loop_
_entity_poly.entity_id
_entity_poly.type
_entity_poly.pdbx_seq_one_letter_code
_entity_poly.pdbx_strand_id
1 'polypeptide(L)'
;MVTLPLEPASVMGQVGRQLAIIGDAINQRYDEEFQTMLHHLQPTAENAYEYFTKIASSLFESGINWGRVVALLGFGYRLALYVYQRGLTGFLGQVTRFVVDFMLHHCIARWIAQRGGWVAALDLGNGPIRNVLVVLAVVLLGQFVVRRFFKS
;
A
#
# COMPACT_ATOMS: atom_id res chain seq x y z
N MET A 1 -28.54 20.85 11.89
CA MET A 1 -27.51 19.81 11.72
C MET A 1 -26.34 20.20 12.61
N VAL A 2 -26.08 19.45 13.68
CA VAL A 2 -24.97 19.72 14.60
C VAL A 2 -23.69 19.21 13.95
N THR A 3 -22.82 20.13 13.52
CA THR A 3 -21.45 19.82 13.15
C THR A 3 -20.67 19.52 14.43
N LEU A 4 -20.51 18.24 14.75
CA LEU A 4 -19.61 17.82 15.82
C LEU A 4 -18.17 18.21 15.44
N PRO A 5 -17.42 18.89 16.33
CA PRO A 5 -16.01 19.16 16.09
C PRO A 5 -15.28 17.82 15.99
N LEU A 6 -14.49 17.62 14.93
CA LEU A 6 -13.55 16.49 14.84
C LEU A 6 -12.52 16.69 15.96
N GLU A 7 -12.73 16.04 17.11
CA GLU A 7 -11.77 16.08 18.20
C GLU A 7 -10.42 15.53 17.70
N PRO A 8 -9.36 16.35 17.65
CA PRO A 8 -8.03 15.88 17.29
C PRO A 8 -7.47 14.87 18.30
N ALA A 9 -8.12 14.71 19.47
CA ALA A 9 -7.81 13.70 20.48
C ALA A 9 -8.50 12.35 20.28
N SER A 10 -9.44 12.21 19.34
CA SER A 10 -10.15 10.94 19.11
C SER A 10 -9.19 9.82 18.72
N VAL A 11 -9.51 8.59 19.14
CA VAL A 11 -8.71 7.39 18.84
C VAL A 11 -8.49 7.24 17.32
N MET A 12 -9.52 7.52 16.51
CA MET A 12 -9.41 7.49 15.05
C MET A 12 -8.46 8.56 14.50
N GLY A 13 -8.46 9.76 15.09
CA GLY A 13 -7.50 10.81 14.74
C GLY A 13 -6.06 10.40 15.06
N GLN A 14 -5.84 9.73 16.21
CA GLN A 14 -4.52 9.20 16.58
C GLN A 14 -4.06 8.09 15.62
N VAL A 15 -4.95 7.14 15.29
CA VAL A 15 -4.68 6.06 14.33
C VAL A 15 -4.30 6.64 12.96
N GLY A 16 -5.08 7.60 12.46
CA GLY A 16 -4.79 8.27 11.19
C GLY A 16 -3.43 8.95 11.17
N ARG A 17 -3.09 9.68 12.25
CA ARG A 17 -1.75 10.30 12.40
C ARG A 17 -0.63 9.27 12.42
N GLN A 18 -0.80 8.17 13.15
CA GLN A 18 0.23 7.14 13.23
C GLN A 18 0.46 6.46 11.88
N LEU A 19 -0.62 6.13 11.16
CA LEU A 19 -0.51 5.59 9.80
C LEU A 19 0.15 6.58 8.84
N ALA A 20 -0.12 7.88 8.98
CA ALA A 20 0.55 8.92 8.21
C ALA A 20 2.05 8.96 8.52
N ILE A 21 2.46 8.95 9.80
CA ILE A 21 3.88 8.95 10.21
C ILE A 21 4.60 7.71 9.65
N ILE A 22 4.00 6.52 9.78
CA ILE A 22 4.57 5.28 9.26
C ILE A 22 4.67 5.34 7.73
N GLY A 23 3.62 5.83 7.07
CA GLY A 23 3.58 6.01 5.62
C GLY A 23 4.64 6.97 5.12
N ASP A 24 4.81 8.12 5.77
CA ASP A 24 5.82 9.13 5.45
C ASP A 24 7.23 8.58 5.65
N ALA A 25 7.49 7.86 6.73
CA ALA A 25 8.78 7.22 6.97
C ALA A 25 9.11 6.16 5.91
N ILE A 26 8.13 5.35 5.50
CA ILE A 26 8.27 4.37 4.40
C ILE A 26 8.53 5.08 3.08
N ASN A 27 7.76 6.14 2.79
CA ASN A 27 7.92 6.89 1.56
C ASN A 27 9.29 7.55 1.49
N GLN A 28 9.75 8.18 2.57
CA GLN A 28 11.07 8.80 2.62
C GLN A 28 12.18 7.76 2.46
N ARG A 29 12.05 6.61 3.12
CA ARG A 29 13.10 5.59 3.15
C ARG A 29 13.23 4.81 1.85
N TYR A 30 12.11 4.62 1.12
CA TYR A 30 12.06 3.77 -0.08
C TYR A 30 11.64 4.52 -1.34
N ASP A 31 11.86 5.83 -1.37
CA ASP A 31 11.44 6.69 -2.49
C ASP A 31 12.02 6.18 -3.82
N GLU A 32 13.33 5.92 -3.87
CA GLU A 32 14.03 5.48 -5.07
C GLU A 32 13.53 4.12 -5.57
N GLU A 33 13.28 3.17 -4.66
CA GLU A 33 12.76 1.84 -5.02
C GLU A 33 11.34 1.93 -5.57
N PHE A 34 10.48 2.75 -4.96
CA PHE A 34 9.14 2.99 -5.49
C PHE A 34 9.19 3.66 -6.86
N GLN A 35 10.04 4.67 -7.05
CA GLN A 35 10.21 5.35 -8.34
C GLN A 35 10.71 4.37 -9.40
N THR A 36 11.72 3.57 -9.09
CA THR A 36 12.27 2.55 -9.98
C THR A 36 11.20 1.53 -10.38
N MET A 37 10.44 1.02 -9.40
CA MET A 37 9.36 0.06 -9.65
C MET A 37 8.28 0.66 -10.56
N LEU A 38 7.80 1.87 -10.26
CA LEU A 38 6.76 2.55 -11.04
C LEU A 38 7.23 2.94 -12.44
N HIS A 39 8.49 3.36 -12.59
CA HIS A 39 9.11 3.64 -13.89
C HIS A 39 9.18 2.37 -14.74
N HIS A 40 9.49 1.22 -14.14
CA HIS A 40 9.48 -0.05 -14.86
C HIS A 40 8.08 -0.52 -15.22
N LEU A 41 7.11 -0.40 -14.31
CA LEU A 41 5.74 -0.84 -14.53
C LEU A 41 5.02 0.00 -15.59
N GLN A 42 5.32 1.31 -15.66
CA GLN A 42 4.59 2.28 -16.47
C GLN A 42 3.07 2.12 -16.36
N PRO A 43 2.51 2.22 -15.14
CA PRO A 43 1.10 1.98 -14.93
C PRO A 43 0.24 3.01 -15.69
N THR A 44 -0.74 2.50 -16.42
CA THR A 44 -1.79 3.24 -17.11
C THR A 44 -3.15 2.86 -16.51
N ALA A 45 -4.20 3.60 -16.84
CA ALA A 45 -5.56 3.30 -16.36
C ALA A 45 -6.02 1.86 -16.70
N GLU A 46 -5.49 1.30 -17.80
CA GLU A 46 -5.84 -0.02 -18.32
C GLU A 46 -5.11 -1.16 -17.58
N ASN A 47 -3.82 -0.99 -17.25
CA ASN A 47 -2.99 -2.07 -16.72
C ASN A 47 -2.74 -1.99 -15.20
N ALA A 48 -3.03 -0.84 -14.58
CA ALA A 48 -2.66 -0.60 -13.19
C ALA A 48 -3.41 -1.49 -12.20
N TYR A 49 -4.66 -1.89 -12.50
CA TYR A 49 -5.40 -2.85 -11.68
C TYR A 49 -4.73 -4.23 -11.67
N GLU A 50 -4.32 -4.71 -12.84
CA GLU A 50 -3.66 -6.00 -13.00
C GLU A 50 -2.32 -6.01 -12.26
N TYR A 51 -1.50 -4.97 -12.46
CA TYR A 51 -0.24 -4.84 -11.73
C TYR A 51 -0.44 -4.72 -10.23
N PHE A 52 -1.42 -3.94 -9.79
CA PHE A 52 -1.75 -3.82 -8.38
C PHE A 52 -2.08 -5.18 -7.77
N THR A 53 -3.00 -5.91 -8.40
CA THR A 53 -3.47 -7.21 -7.92
C THR A 53 -2.36 -8.26 -7.93
N LYS A 54 -1.51 -8.30 -8.95
CA LYS A 54 -0.36 -9.22 -9.00
C LYS A 54 0.65 -8.95 -7.88
N ILE A 55 1.03 -7.69 -7.70
CA ILE A 55 1.98 -7.29 -6.66
C ILE A 55 1.40 -7.54 -5.27
N ALA A 56 0.14 -7.17 -5.05
CA ALA A 56 -0.56 -7.41 -3.80
C ALA A 56 -0.72 -8.92 -3.52
N SER A 57 -1.03 -9.74 -4.51
CA SER A 57 -1.13 -11.20 -4.32
C SER A 57 0.21 -11.80 -3.88
N SER A 58 1.30 -11.42 -4.54
CA SER A 58 2.65 -11.86 -4.15
C SER A 58 3.04 -11.38 -2.75
N LEU A 59 2.68 -10.14 -2.40
CA LEU A 59 2.91 -9.59 -1.08
C LEU A 59 2.27 -10.44 0.04
N PHE A 60 1.07 -10.95 -0.17
CA PHE A 60 0.32 -11.71 0.82
C PHE A 60 0.44 -13.24 0.69
N GLU A 61 1.24 -13.75 -0.27
CA GLU A 61 1.38 -15.19 -0.55
C GLU A 61 1.81 -16.00 0.68
N SER A 62 2.69 -15.44 1.50
CA SER A 62 3.15 -16.08 2.75
C SER A 62 2.36 -15.64 3.99
N GLY A 63 1.14 -15.11 3.81
CA GLY A 63 0.23 -14.73 4.89
C GLY A 63 0.10 -13.23 5.18
N ILE A 64 -0.78 -12.89 6.12
CA ILE A 64 -1.14 -11.51 6.47
C ILE A 64 -0.40 -11.08 7.74
N ASN A 65 0.31 -9.94 7.66
CA ASN A 65 0.86 -9.25 8.82
C ASN A 65 0.82 -7.73 8.61
N TRP A 66 0.98 -6.96 9.69
CA TRP A 66 0.87 -5.50 9.66
C TRP A 66 1.89 -4.84 8.73
N GLY A 67 3.12 -5.36 8.63
CA GLY A 67 4.12 -4.85 7.69
C GLY A 67 3.65 -4.93 6.24
N ARG A 68 2.94 -6.00 5.88
CA ARG A 68 2.37 -6.19 4.54
C ARG A 68 1.15 -5.33 4.30
N VAL A 69 0.29 -5.17 5.31
CA VAL A 69 -0.86 -4.25 5.23
C VAL A 69 -0.39 -2.83 4.97
N VAL A 70 0.60 -2.36 5.72
CA VAL A 70 1.17 -1.02 5.53
C VAL A 70 1.87 -0.90 4.18
N ALA A 71 2.60 -1.94 3.73
CA ALA A 71 3.23 -1.95 2.40
C ALA A 71 2.19 -1.86 1.27
N LEU A 72 1.05 -2.55 1.39
CA LEU A 72 -0.06 -2.46 0.43
C LEU A 72 -0.62 -1.03 0.34
N LEU A 73 -0.85 -0.39 1.48
CA LEU A 73 -1.35 0.99 1.56
C LEU A 73 -0.33 1.98 0.97
N GLY A 74 0.94 1.84 1.33
CA GLY A 74 2.02 2.67 0.80
C GLY A 74 2.18 2.52 -0.70
N PHE A 75 2.11 1.28 -1.23
CA PHE A 75 2.13 1.05 -2.66
C PHE A 75 0.92 1.66 -3.37
N GLY A 76 -0.29 1.51 -2.82
CA GLY A 76 -1.49 2.17 -3.33
C GLY A 76 -1.33 3.69 -3.39
N TYR A 77 -0.80 4.31 -2.33
CA TYR A 77 -0.50 5.75 -2.31
C TYR A 77 0.49 6.15 -3.41
N ARG A 78 1.59 5.40 -3.58
CA ARG A 78 2.60 5.67 -4.61
C ARG A 78 2.06 5.53 -6.02
N LEU A 79 1.22 4.52 -6.26
CA LEU A 79 0.52 4.35 -7.52
C LEU A 79 -0.45 5.51 -7.80
N ALA A 80 -1.21 5.94 -6.79
CA ALA A 80 -2.11 7.09 -6.88
C ALA A 80 -1.36 8.38 -7.21
N LEU A 81 -0.25 8.66 -6.51
CA LEU A 81 0.61 9.82 -6.77
C LEU A 81 1.19 9.82 -8.18
N TYR A 82 1.72 8.67 -8.63
CA TYR A 82 2.31 8.54 -9.96
C TYR A 82 1.31 8.90 -11.05
N VAL A 83 0.07 8.45 -10.89
CA VAL A 83 -0.99 8.69 -11.87
C VAL A 83 -1.53 10.12 -11.78
N TYR A 84 -1.62 10.68 -10.56
CA TYR A 84 -1.95 12.09 -10.36
C TYR A 84 -0.94 13.03 -11.04
N GLN A 85 0.36 12.77 -10.89
CA GLN A 85 1.43 13.55 -11.53
C GLN A 85 1.38 13.52 -13.07
N ARG A 86 0.71 12.52 -13.65
CA ARG A 86 0.50 12.37 -15.10
C ARG A 86 -0.85 12.92 -15.59
N GLY A 87 -1.59 13.65 -14.73
CA GLY A 87 -2.81 14.37 -15.12
C GLY A 87 -4.09 13.51 -15.18
N LEU A 88 -4.05 12.28 -14.70
CA LEU A 88 -5.19 11.35 -14.73
C LEU A 88 -6.05 11.48 -13.46
N THR A 89 -6.74 12.61 -13.31
CA THR A 89 -7.44 13.03 -12.08
C THR A 89 -8.59 12.10 -11.64
N GLY A 90 -9.19 11.33 -12.55
CA GLY A 90 -10.24 10.35 -12.23
C GLY A 90 -9.71 9.03 -11.64
N PHE A 91 -8.40 8.79 -11.73
CA PHE A 91 -7.79 7.51 -11.38
C PHE A 91 -7.59 7.32 -9.86
N LEU A 92 -7.55 8.41 -9.08
CA LEU A 92 -7.39 8.35 -7.62
C LEU A 92 -8.48 7.48 -6.96
N GLY A 93 -9.75 7.70 -7.33
CA GLY A 93 -10.86 6.89 -6.83
C GLY A 93 -10.78 5.43 -7.29
N GLN A 94 -10.14 5.17 -8.43
CA GLN A 94 -9.91 3.83 -8.95
C GLN A 94 -8.87 3.08 -8.09
N VAL A 95 -7.78 3.74 -7.70
CA VAL A 95 -6.78 3.16 -6.80
C VAL A 95 -7.37 2.82 -5.43
N THR A 96 -8.21 3.71 -4.88
CA THR A 96 -8.90 3.42 -3.63
C THR A 96 -9.76 2.16 -3.75
N ARG A 97 -10.50 2.00 -4.86
CA ARG A 97 -11.27 0.77 -5.11
C ARG A 97 -10.37 -0.45 -5.20
N PHE A 98 -9.24 -0.37 -5.89
CA PHE A 98 -8.30 -1.49 -5.99
C PHE A 98 -7.84 -1.98 -4.62
N VAL A 99 -7.47 -1.06 -3.74
CA VAL A 99 -7.04 -1.37 -2.36
C VAL A 99 -8.19 -2.02 -1.58
N VAL A 100 -9.39 -1.42 -1.62
CA VAL A 100 -10.55 -1.91 -0.87
C VAL A 100 -10.99 -3.29 -1.37
N ASP A 101 -11.15 -3.45 -2.68
CA ASP A 101 -11.58 -4.70 -3.31
C ASP A 101 -10.60 -5.83 -2.98
N PHE A 102 -9.29 -5.55 -3.09
CA PHE A 102 -8.26 -6.52 -2.73
C PHE A 102 -8.31 -6.89 -1.24
N MET A 103 -8.44 -5.91 -0.34
CA MET A 103 -8.52 -6.16 1.10
C MET A 103 -9.74 -7.00 1.50
N LEU A 104 -10.87 -6.81 0.83
CA LEU A 104 -12.08 -7.58 1.05
C LEU A 104 -11.93 -9.00 0.51
N HIS A 105 -11.44 -9.14 -0.74
CA HIS A 105 -11.29 -10.43 -1.40
C HIS A 105 -10.30 -11.35 -0.67
N HIS A 106 -9.18 -10.80 -0.17
CA HIS A 106 -8.14 -11.55 0.51
C HIS A 106 -8.31 -11.61 2.04
N CYS A 107 -9.51 -11.33 2.56
CA CYS A 107 -9.84 -11.39 4.00
C CYS A 107 -8.94 -10.53 4.91
N ILE A 108 -8.26 -9.51 4.35
CA ILE A 108 -7.38 -8.61 5.10
C ILE A 108 -8.20 -7.77 6.07
N ALA A 109 -9.36 -7.26 5.63
CA ALA A 109 -10.26 -6.52 6.50
C ALA A 109 -10.72 -7.35 7.72
N ARG A 110 -11.02 -8.64 7.52
CA ARG A 110 -11.36 -9.58 8.60
C ARG A 110 -10.18 -9.80 9.54
N TRP A 111 -8.98 -10.00 9.01
CA TRP A 111 -7.77 -10.17 9.80
C TRP A 111 -7.46 -8.95 10.68
N ILE A 112 -7.66 -7.73 10.14
CA ILE A 112 -7.51 -6.48 10.89
C ILE A 112 -8.54 -6.43 12.03
N ALA A 113 -9.81 -6.73 11.74
CA ALA A 113 -10.87 -6.74 12.75
C ALA A 113 -10.59 -7.73 13.88
N GLN A 114 -10.10 -8.92 13.57
CA GLN A 114 -9.72 -9.95 14.56
C GLN A 114 -8.57 -9.52 15.48
N ARG A 115 -7.79 -8.50 15.11
CA ARG A 115 -6.67 -7.98 15.90
C ARG A 115 -6.99 -6.67 16.63
N GLY A 116 -8.27 -6.39 16.85
CA GLY A 116 -8.71 -5.15 17.51
C GLY A 116 -8.85 -3.96 16.56
N GLY A 117 -8.87 -4.21 15.25
CA GLY A 117 -9.04 -3.17 14.23
C GLY A 117 -7.78 -2.32 14.03
N TRP A 118 -8.00 -1.12 13.50
CA TRP A 118 -6.91 -0.18 13.20
C TRP A 118 -6.26 0.44 14.44
N VAL A 119 -6.84 0.29 15.63
CA VAL A 119 -6.24 0.76 16.88
C VAL A 119 -4.88 0.11 17.12
N ALA A 120 -4.70 -1.15 16.69
CA ALA A 120 -3.41 -1.84 16.79
C ALA A 120 -2.29 -1.18 15.96
N ALA A 121 -2.62 -0.25 15.05
CA ALA A 121 -1.64 0.55 14.33
C ALA A 121 -0.85 1.48 15.26
N LEU A 122 -1.42 1.87 16.41
CA LEU A 122 -0.74 2.70 17.40
C LEU A 122 0.50 2.01 17.99
N ASP A 123 0.44 0.69 18.13
CA ASP A 123 1.52 -0.13 18.70
C ASP A 123 2.51 -0.65 17.63
N LEU A 124 2.30 -0.28 16.37
CA LEU A 124 3.25 -0.57 15.30
C LEU A 124 4.46 0.35 15.47
N GLY A 125 5.46 -0.12 16.22
CA GLY A 125 6.79 0.48 16.22
C GLY A 125 7.48 0.37 14.85
N ASN A 126 8.80 0.39 14.78
CA ASN A 126 9.55 0.40 13.51
C ASN A 126 9.47 -0.90 12.67
N GLY A 127 8.73 -1.91 13.12
CA GLY A 127 8.60 -3.22 12.46
C GLY A 127 8.10 -3.18 11.02
N PRO A 128 6.98 -2.49 10.71
CA PRO A 128 6.47 -2.35 9.35
C PRO A 128 7.48 -1.68 8.41
N ILE A 129 8.17 -0.63 8.87
CA ILE A 129 9.17 0.10 8.08
C ILE A 129 10.28 -0.84 7.62
N ARG A 130 10.75 -1.75 8.48
CA ARG A 130 11.80 -2.74 8.13
C ARG A 130 11.27 -3.80 7.16
N ASN A 131 10.03 -4.23 7.33
CA ASN A 131 9.45 -5.32 6.54
C ASN A 131 9.10 -4.90 5.10
N VAL A 132 8.90 -3.60 4.84
CA VAL A 132 8.61 -3.09 3.49
C VAL A 132 9.79 -3.31 2.52
N LEU A 133 11.06 -3.28 2.96
CA LEU A 133 12.20 -3.62 2.09
C LEU A 133 12.16 -5.04 1.57
N VAL A 134 11.88 -6.00 2.46
CA VAL A 134 11.83 -7.41 2.09
C VAL A 134 10.75 -7.61 1.03
N VAL A 135 9.62 -6.90 1.18
CA VAL A 135 8.52 -6.91 0.22
C VAL A 135 8.91 -6.29 -1.12
N LEU A 136 9.47 -5.08 -1.12
CA LEU A 136 9.89 -4.40 -2.34
C LEU A 136 10.98 -5.19 -3.07
N ALA A 137 11.93 -5.76 -2.34
CA ALA A 137 12.98 -6.61 -2.90
C ALA A 137 12.42 -7.87 -3.57
N VAL A 138 11.46 -8.57 -2.95
CA VAL A 138 10.81 -9.74 -3.56
C VAL A 138 10.06 -9.36 -4.84
N VAL A 139 9.33 -8.25 -4.83
CA VAL A 139 8.58 -7.77 -6.00
C VAL A 139 9.54 -7.38 -7.14
N LEU A 140 10.58 -6.60 -6.85
CA LEU A 140 11.58 -6.18 -7.83
C LEU A 140 12.39 -7.36 -8.38
N LEU A 141 12.78 -8.32 -7.53
CA LEU A 141 13.46 -9.56 -7.95
C LEU A 141 12.55 -10.43 -8.82
N GLY A 142 11.29 -10.61 -8.44
CA GLY A 142 10.31 -11.34 -9.23
C GLY A 142 10.14 -10.72 -10.62
N GLN A 143 10.01 -9.40 -10.70
CA GLN A 143 9.94 -8.67 -11.97
C GLN A 143 11.21 -8.80 -12.80
N PHE A 144 12.39 -8.71 -12.18
CA PHE A 144 13.67 -8.89 -12.84
C PHE A 144 13.79 -10.29 -13.46
N VAL A 145 13.46 -11.33 -12.70
CA VAL A 145 13.51 -12.73 -13.16
C VAL A 145 12.52 -12.96 -14.31
N VAL A 146 11.27 -12.49 -14.18
CA VAL A 146 10.26 -12.64 -15.24
C VAL A 146 10.72 -11.95 -16.53
N ARG A 147 11.24 -10.73 -16.44
CA ARG A 147 11.74 -10.00 -17.62
C ARG A 147 12.96 -10.66 -18.25
N ARG A 148 13.88 -11.16 -17.43
CA ARG A 148 15.15 -11.72 -17.92
C ARG A 148 14.99 -13.11 -18.52
N PHE A 149 14.04 -13.91 -18.03
CA PHE A 149 13.93 -15.32 -18.40
C PHE A 149 12.69 -15.67 -19.23
N PHE A 150 11.62 -14.88 -19.19
CA PHE A 150 10.37 -15.21 -19.89
C PHE A 150 9.98 -14.23 -21.00
N LYS A 151 10.80 -13.21 -21.27
CA LYS A 151 10.63 -12.26 -22.37
C LYS A 151 11.70 -12.39 -23.47
N SER A 152 12.35 -13.55 -23.57
CA SER A 152 13.24 -13.90 -24.69
C SER A 152 12.51 -14.64 -25.79
#